data_AF-A0A2P2KTL2-F1
#
_entry.id   AF-A0A2P2KTL2-F1
#
_cell.length_a   1.000
_cell.length_b   1.000
_cell.length_c   1.000
_cell.angle_alpha   90.00
_cell.angle_beta   90.00
_cell.angle_gamma   90.00
#
_symmetry.space_group_name_H-M   'P 1'
#
loop_
_entity.id
_entity.type
_entity.pdbx_description
1 polymer ?
#
loop_
_entity_poly.entity_id
_entity_poly.type
_entity_poly.pdbx_seq_one_letter_code
_entity_poly.pdbx_strand_id
1 'polypeptide(L)'
;MMLACHAPTTLTRTLPLLLSSSELLSSLAASPLTVTGLIRSHCLRSSVRHFAVMFEVNATSSPEHVAGKWYSVPDLRLRDHRFTVPLDYSIDRSNASPKLTVFAREVLAVGKEEELLPYLLYLQGGPGFECPRPTEASGWIQKACEEFRVVLMDQRGTGLSTPLTPSSMLQFDSPNELAEYLKYFRADNIVNDAEFIRVRLVPDAQPWTILGQSYGGFCAVTYLSFAPHGLKQVLITGGIPPIGKGCTADTVYRACFEQLLWQNEKYYMRFPQDIEIVQEVVNHLAESEGGGVPLPSGGILTPRGLQSLGLAALGSCAGFENLHYM
;
A
#
# COMPACT_ATOMS: atom_id res chain seq x y z
N MET A 1 -7.76 -22.63 -2.95
CA MET A 1 -8.80 -21.62 -2.68
C MET A 1 -9.10 -21.64 -1.20
N MET A 2 -9.48 -20.51 -0.60
CA MET A 2 -9.93 -20.50 0.78
C MET A 2 -11.33 -21.13 0.87
N LEU A 3 -11.66 -21.78 1.98
CA LEU A 3 -12.85 -22.60 2.20
C LEU A 3 -13.01 -23.78 1.20
N ALA A 4 -11.92 -24.22 0.58
CA ALA A 4 -11.96 -25.26 -0.46
C ALA A 4 -11.67 -26.68 0.05
N CYS A 5 -11.16 -26.83 1.27
CA CYS A 5 -10.74 -28.14 1.80
C CYS A 5 -11.91 -29.14 1.90
N HIS A 6 -13.15 -28.65 1.97
CA HIS A 6 -14.35 -29.47 2.07
C HIS A 6 -15.37 -29.26 0.94
N ALA A 7 -15.08 -28.46 -0.08
CA ALA A 7 -15.95 -28.35 -1.26
C ALA A 7 -15.88 -29.66 -2.09
N PRO A 8 -16.98 -30.07 -2.77
CA PRO A 8 -16.98 -31.28 -3.58
C PRO A 8 -15.83 -31.29 -4.60
N THR A 9 -15.20 -32.45 -4.77
CA THR A 9 -14.02 -32.66 -5.63
C THR A 9 -14.26 -32.32 -7.10
N THR A 10 -15.51 -32.26 -7.55
CA THR A 10 -15.90 -31.85 -8.92
C THR A 10 -15.79 -30.33 -9.14
N LEU A 11 -15.80 -29.51 -8.08
CA LEU A 11 -15.74 -28.05 -8.13
C LEU A 11 -14.35 -27.49 -7.78
N THR A 12 -13.49 -28.31 -7.19
CA THR A 12 -12.08 -28.02 -6.92
C THR A 12 -11.22 -28.55 -8.06
N ARG A 13 -11.06 -27.78 -9.15
CA ARG A 13 -10.07 -28.12 -10.19
C ARG A 13 -8.68 -28.03 -9.57
N THR A 14 -8.15 -29.16 -9.12
CA THR A 14 -6.84 -29.29 -8.50
C THR A 14 -5.75 -28.91 -9.52
N LEU A 15 -4.90 -27.95 -9.16
CA LEU A 15 -3.58 -27.84 -9.80
C LEU A 15 -2.81 -29.13 -9.48
N PRO A 16 -2.12 -29.77 -10.43
CA PRO A 16 -1.35 -30.97 -10.14
C PRO A 16 -0.14 -30.60 -9.28
N LEU A 17 -0.22 -30.90 -7.98
CA LEU A 17 0.90 -30.89 -7.05
C LEU A 17 1.71 -32.16 -7.28
N LEU A 18 2.80 -32.06 -8.04
CA LEU A 18 3.86 -33.08 -8.06
C LEU A 18 4.70 -32.93 -6.78
N LEU A 19 4.27 -33.62 -5.72
CA LEU A 19 5.09 -33.87 -4.54
C LEU A 19 5.94 -35.12 -4.80
N SER A 20 7.20 -34.96 -5.17
CA SER A 20 8.16 -36.07 -5.05
C SER A 20 8.74 -36.05 -3.63
N SER A 21 8.27 -36.97 -2.81
CA SER A 21 8.88 -37.34 -1.54
C SER A 21 10.16 -38.14 -1.79
N SER A 22 11.31 -37.60 -1.38
CA SER A 22 12.44 -38.43 -0.99
C SER A 22 13.24 -37.71 0.10
N GLU A 23 13.24 -38.30 1.28
CA GLU A 23 14.08 -37.96 2.41
C GLU A 23 15.57 -38.09 2.06
N LEU A 24 16.39 -37.20 2.62
CA LEU A 24 17.67 -37.58 3.23
C LEU A 24 18.16 -36.47 4.15
N LEU A 25 17.79 -36.62 5.42
CA LEU A 25 18.48 -36.00 6.55
C LEU A 25 19.81 -36.70 6.73
N SER A 26 20.92 -35.98 6.59
CA SER A 26 22.22 -36.39 7.13
C SER A 26 23.06 -35.16 7.44
N SER A 27 23.43 -35.08 8.71
CA SER A 27 24.28 -34.11 9.40
C SER A 27 25.52 -33.64 8.64
N LEU A 28 25.91 -32.38 8.83
CA LEU A 28 27.31 -31.98 9.05
C LEU A 28 27.36 -30.63 9.78
N ALA A 29 28.05 -30.62 10.92
CA ALA A 29 28.40 -29.44 11.72
C ALA A 29 29.82 -28.96 11.36
N ALA A 30 30.17 -27.76 11.87
CA ALA A 30 31.46 -27.04 11.84
C ALA A 30 31.71 -26.22 10.55
N SER A 31 32.20 -24.96 10.54
CA SER A 31 32.87 -24.08 11.51
C SER A 31 32.84 -22.62 10.97
N PRO A 32 33.20 -21.59 11.77
CA PRO A 32 33.09 -20.19 11.38
C PRO A 32 34.21 -19.76 10.41
N LEU A 33 33.86 -19.05 9.35
CA LEU A 33 34.81 -18.41 8.44
C LEU A 33 35.10 -16.98 8.90
N THR A 34 36.32 -16.79 9.40
CA THR A 34 36.97 -15.49 9.59
C THR A 34 37.38 -14.97 8.22
N VAL A 35 36.97 -13.76 7.85
CA VAL A 35 37.52 -13.04 6.69
C VAL A 35 38.19 -11.77 7.19
N THR A 36 39.52 -11.84 7.26
CA THR A 36 40.43 -10.69 7.29
C THR A 36 40.71 -10.25 5.86
N GLY A 37 40.64 -8.95 5.57
CA GLY A 37 41.04 -8.43 4.26
C GLY A 37 40.67 -6.98 4.01
N LEU A 38 41.65 -6.09 4.22
CA LEU A 38 41.68 -4.68 3.83
C LEU A 38 41.23 -4.45 2.38
N ILE A 39 40.38 -3.44 2.11
CA ILE A 39 40.45 -2.64 0.89
C ILE A 39 40.19 -1.15 1.19
N ARG A 40 41.04 -0.34 0.56
CA ARG A 40 41.34 1.10 0.73
C ARG A 40 40.16 2.05 0.55
N SER A 41 40.20 3.11 1.35
CA SER A 41 39.48 4.37 1.16
C SER A 41 40.04 5.16 -0.03
N HIS A 42 39.16 5.59 -0.92
CA HIS A 42 39.43 6.69 -1.84
C HIS A 42 38.40 7.80 -1.62
N CYS A 43 38.84 8.86 -0.94
CA CYS A 43 38.15 10.14 -0.85
C CYS A 43 38.20 10.83 -2.22
N LEU A 44 37.05 11.13 -2.80
CA LEU A 44 36.90 12.12 -3.86
C LEU A 44 36.04 13.26 -3.32
N ARG A 45 36.73 14.37 -2.97
CA ARG A 45 36.10 15.68 -2.74
C ARG A 45 35.51 16.16 -4.06
N SER A 46 34.23 16.51 -4.06
CA SER A 46 33.65 17.37 -5.10
C SER A 46 33.08 18.62 -4.45
N SER A 47 33.47 19.77 -5.00
CA SER A 47 33.20 21.12 -4.51
C SER A 47 31.79 21.55 -4.90
N VAL A 48 30.96 21.93 -3.93
CA VAL A 48 29.64 22.54 -4.18
C VAL A 48 29.84 24.05 -4.41
N ARG A 49 29.65 24.50 -5.66
CA ARG A 49 29.52 25.93 -5.99
C ARG A 49 28.09 26.37 -5.74
N HIS A 50 27.93 27.42 -4.94
CA HIS A 50 26.69 28.14 -4.76
C HIS A 50 26.28 28.81 -6.07
N PHE A 51 25.05 28.58 -6.53
CA PHE A 51 24.40 29.41 -7.53
C PHE A 51 23.14 30.02 -6.91
N ALA A 52 23.19 31.32 -6.67
CA ALA A 52 22.01 32.14 -6.44
C ALA A 52 21.36 32.41 -7.80
N VAL A 53 20.06 32.18 -7.92
CA VAL A 53 19.28 32.55 -9.10
C VAL A 53 18.07 33.35 -8.63
N MET A 54 18.08 34.64 -8.96
CA MET A 54 16.91 35.53 -8.93
C MET A 54 16.04 35.24 -10.15
N PHE A 55 14.72 35.17 -9.99
CA PHE A 55 13.77 35.33 -11.10
C PHE A 55 12.50 36.05 -10.64
N GLU A 56 12.17 37.10 -11.38
CA GLU A 56 10.90 37.82 -11.52
C GLU A 56 10.62 37.74 -13.06
N VAL A 57 9.43 37.59 -13.66
CA VAL A 57 8.05 38.00 -13.36
C VAL A 57 7.05 37.11 -14.16
N ASN A 58 5.86 36.88 -13.57
CA ASN A 58 4.52 36.52 -14.09
C ASN A 58 4.34 35.69 -15.38
N ALA A 59 3.99 34.42 -15.18
CA ALA A 59 2.76 33.84 -15.73
C ALA A 59 1.81 33.62 -14.55
N THR A 60 0.49 33.78 -14.73
CA THR A 60 -0.50 33.43 -13.70
C THR A 60 -0.52 31.91 -13.49
N SER A 61 0.53 31.38 -12.85
CA SER A 61 0.61 30.00 -12.41
C SER A 61 -0.30 29.86 -11.21
N SER A 62 -1.32 29.01 -11.31
CA SER A 62 -2.01 28.48 -10.15
C SER A 62 -0.97 28.07 -9.09
N PRO A 63 -1.18 28.42 -7.81
CA PRO A 63 -0.20 28.12 -6.77
C PRO A 63 0.11 26.62 -6.76
N GLU A 64 1.40 26.26 -6.71
CA GLU A 64 1.86 24.86 -6.66
C GLU A 64 1.36 24.14 -5.41
N HIS A 65 0.97 24.88 -4.38
CA HIS A 65 0.40 24.39 -3.14
C HIS A 65 -0.73 25.31 -2.68
N VAL A 66 -1.91 24.72 -2.44
CA VAL A 66 -3.06 25.38 -1.82
C VAL A 66 -3.35 24.70 -0.49
N ALA A 67 -3.37 25.46 0.59
CA ALA A 67 -3.84 25.02 1.90
C ALA A 67 -5.27 25.50 2.14
N GLY A 68 -6.14 24.59 2.57
CA GLY A 68 -7.51 24.88 2.99
C GLY A 68 -7.57 25.53 4.38
N LYS A 69 -8.79 25.85 4.81
CA LYS A 69 -9.04 26.30 6.18
C LYS A 69 -9.00 25.12 7.15
N TRP A 70 -8.57 25.38 8.38
CA TRP A 70 -8.69 24.42 9.47
C TRP A 70 -10.16 24.16 9.80
N TYR A 71 -10.48 22.90 10.03
CA TYR A 71 -11.77 22.45 10.55
C TYR A 71 -11.56 21.37 11.61
N SER A 72 -12.62 21.04 12.36
CA SER A 72 -12.54 20.12 13.49
C SER A 72 -13.43 18.91 13.28
N VAL A 73 -12.97 17.78 13.79
CA VAL A 73 -13.79 16.63 14.17
C VAL A 73 -13.52 16.35 15.66
N PRO A 74 -14.28 15.51 16.37
CA PRO A 74 -14.01 15.20 17.76
C PRO A 74 -12.52 14.88 18.01
N ASP A 75 -11.92 15.65 18.91
CA ASP A 75 -10.53 15.57 19.37
C ASP A 75 -9.43 15.79 18.31
N LEU A 76 -9.76 16.08 17.04
CA LEU A 76 -8.79 16.39 15.99
C LEU A 76 -9.04 17.71 15.27
N ARG A 77 -7.94 18.33 14.84
CA ARG A 77 -7.90 19.46 13.90
C ARG A 77 -7.32 19.01 12.57
N LEU A 78 -8.03 19.36 11.50
CA LEU A 78 -7.76 18.89 10.14
C LEU A 78 -7.60 20.06 9.20
N ARG A 79 -6.66 19.95 8.27
CA ARG A 79 -6.50 20.89 7.15
C ARG A 79 -6.17 20.14 5.88
N ASP A 80 -6.85 20.49 4.81
CA ASP A 80 -6.66 19.88 3.50
C ASP A 80 -5.62 20.66 2.69
N HIS A 81 -4.75 19.95 1.99
CA HIS A 81 -3.71 20.48 1.13
C HIS A 81 -3.86 19.90 -0.27
N ARG A 82 -3.65 20.73 -1.29
CA ARG A 82 -3.59 20.32 -2.69
C ARG A 82 -2.28 20.80 -3.29
N PHE A 83 -1.53 19.88 -3.86
CA PHE A 83 -0.25 20.13 -4.50
C PHE A 83 -0.38 19.86 -6.00
N THR A 84 0.13 20.75 -6.82
CA THR A 84 0.22 20.56 -8.27
C THR A 84 1.61 20.04 -8.59
N VAL A 85 1.70 18.76 -8.95
CA VAL A 85 2.97 18.04 -9.15
C VAL A 85 3.14 17.59 -10.61
N PRO A 86 4.37 17.36 -11.07
CA PRO A 86 4.62 16.73 -12.37
C PRO A 86 4.05 15.30 -12.44
N LEU A 87 3.46 14.96 -13.59
CA LEU A 87 3.17 13.58 -13.97
C LEU A 87 4.47 12.79 -14.12
N ASP A 88 5.44 13.35 -14.85
CA ASP A 88 6.75 12.75 -15.12
C ASP A 88 7.87 13.62 -14.52
N TYR A 89 8.49 13.13 -13.45
CA TYR A 89 9.61 13.80 -12.78
C TYR A 89 10.94 13.69 -13.54
N SER A 90 11.05 12.83 -14.56
CA SER A 90 12.27 12.70 -15.37
C SER A 90 12.43 13.82 -16.40
N ILE A 91 11.34 14.52 -16.74
CA ILE A 91 11.33 15.63 -17.69
C ILE A 91 11.68 16.92 -16.94
N ASP A 92 12.96 17.06 -16.58
CA ASP A 92 13.51 18.18 -15.80
C ASP A 92 13.74 19.46 -16.64
N ARG A 93 12.87 19.75 -17.63
CA ARG A 93 13.03 20.93 -18.48
C ARG A 93 11.71 21.69 -18.62
N SER A 94 11.63 22.79 -17.89
CA SER A 94 10.76 23.95 -18.15
C SER A 94 9.25 23.65 -18.29
N ASN A 95 8.56 23.33 -17.19
CA ASN A 95 7.09 23.31 -17.11
C ASN A 95 6.35 22.45 -18.17
N ALA A 96 7.07 21.58 -18.91
CA ALA A 96 6.52 20.85 -20.04
C ALA A 96 5.84 19.53 -19.65
N SER A 97 6.19 18.96 -18.48
CA SER A 97 5.48 17.78 -17.99
C SER A 97 4.01 18.14 -17.74
N PRO A 98 3.06 17.31 -18.21
CA PRO A 98 1.69 17.34 -17.71
C PRO A 98 1.70 17.33 -16.19
N LYS A 99 0.73 18.01 -15.58
CA LYS A 99 0.62 18.11 -14.13
C LYS A 99 -0.59 17.34 -13.63
N LEU A 100 -0.50 16.84 -12.40
CA LEU A 100 -1.61 16.24 -11.68
C LEU A 100 -1.72 16.88 -10.29
N THR A 101 -2.85 16.65 -9.62
CA THR A 101 -3.05 17.12 -8.25
C THR A 101 -2.83 15.98 -7.28
N VAL A 102 -2.03 16.22 -6.25
CA VAL A 102 -1.91 15.35 -5.08
C VAL A 102 -2.58 16.01 -3.88
N PHE A 103 -3.46 15.27 -3.23
CA PHE A 103 -4.14 15.66 -2.01
C PHE A 103 -3.40 15.12 -0.78
N ALA A 104 -3.26 15.95 0.24
CA ALA A 104 -2.84 15.51 1.56
C ALA A 104 -3.67 16.19 2.62
N ARG A 105 -3.97 15.48 3.71
CA ARG A 105 -4.64 16.02 4.88
C ARG A 105 -3.70 16.05 6.06
N GLU A 106 -3.52 17.23 6.62
CA GLU A 106 -2.82 17.45 7.87
C GLU A 106 -3.77 17.21 9.04
N VAL A 107 -3.30 16.46 10.05
CA VAL A 107 -4.08 16.00 11.20
C VAL A 107 -3.30 16.25 12.49
N LEU A 108 -3.96 16.87 13.46
CA LEU A 108 -3.43 17.23 14.77
C LEU A 108 -4.44 16.89 15.85
N ALA A 109 -3.98 16.71 17.07
CA ALA A 109 -4.86 16.83 18.23
C ALA A 109 -5.33 18.30 18.37
N VAL A 110 -6.56 18.49 18.85
CA VAL A 110 -7.11 19.84 19.12
C VAL A 110 -6.20 20.60 20.09
N GLY A 111 -5.91 21.87 19.78
CA GLY A 111 -5.11 22.76 20.62
C GLY A 111 -3.61 22.74 20.31
N LYS A 112 -3.15 21.86 19.40
CA LYS A 112 -1.74 21.71 19.03
C LYS A 112 -1.36 22.42 17.73
N GLU A 113 -2.21 23.27 17.17
CA GLU A 113 -1.98 23.91 15.87
C GLU A 113 -0.70 24.73 15.81
N GLU A 114 -0.40 25.45 16.89
CA GLU A 114 0.77 26.32 17.03
C GLU A 114 1.99 25.61 17.65
N GLU A 115 1.85 24.33 18.04
CA GLU A 115 2.95 23.55 18.58
C GLU A 115 3.92 23.10 17.49
N LEU A 116 5.23 23.21 17.78
CA LEU A 116 6.30 22.72 16.91
C LEU A 116 6.47 21.20 17.08
N LEU A 117 5.60 20.43 16.43
CA LEU A 117 5.66 18.98 16.42
C LEU A 117 6.36 18.45 15.14
N PRO A 118 7.09 17.33 15.22
CA PRO A 118 7.61 16.64 14.04
C PRO A 118 6.47 16.13 13.14
N TYR A 119 6.74 16.00 11.85
CA TYR A 119 5.77 15.48 10.89
C TYR A 119 5.87 13.96 10.77
N LEU A 120 4.72 13.31 10.60
CA LEU A 120 4.61 11.88 10.27
C LEU A 120 3.78 11.74 8.99
N LEU A 121 4.39 11.30 7.89
CA LEU A 121 3.67 10.94 6.68
C LEU A 121 3.18 9.50 6.78
N TYR A 122 1.88 9.31 6.54
CA TYR A 122 1.29 7.99 6.40
C TYR A 122 1.25 7.59 4.92
N LEU A 123 1.85 6.43 4.61
CA LEU A 123 1.81 5.79 3.32
C LEU A 123 0.82 4.62 3.39
N GLN A 124 -0.35 4.84 2.79
CA GLN A 124 -1.45 3.88 2.73
C GLN A 124 -1.12 2.62 1.92
N GLY A 125 -1.71 1.49 2.31
CA GLY A 125 -1.64 0.23 1.60
C GLY A 125 -2.67 0.06 0.48
N GLY A 126 -2.83 -1.18 0.02
CA GLY A 126 -3.64 -1.51 -1.16
C GLY A 126 -2.84 -2.31 -2.17
N PRO A 127 -2.25 -1.69 -3.21
CA PRO A 127 -2.33 -0.28 -3.66
C PRO A 127 -3.75 0.13 -4.09
N GLY A 128 -3.93 1.39 -4.50
CA GLY A 128 -5.17 1.86 -5.14
C GLY A 128 -6.23 2.43 -4.19
N PHE A 129 -5.93 2.57 -2.90
CA PHE A 129 -6.82 3.19 -1.92
C PHE A 129 -6.33 4.56 -1.49
N GLU A 130 -7.27 5.44 -1.16
CA GLU A 130 -7.02 6.71 -0.50
C GLU A 130 -6.63 6.51 0.98
N CYS A 131 -6.01 7.54 1.56
CA CYS A 131 -5.79 7.57 3.01
C CYS A 131 -7.13 7.62 3.78
N PRO A 132 -7.17 7.12 5.02
CA PRO A 132 -8.38 7.20 5.85
C PRO A 132 -8.86 8.65 6.01
N ARG A 133 -10.17 8.82 6.17
CA ARG A 133 -10.81 10.11 6.46
C ARG A 133 -11.25 10.11 7.92
N PRO A 134 -10.39 10.50 8.88
CA PRO A 134 -10.74 10.42 10.29
C PRO A 134 -11.94 11.32 10.60
N THR A 135 -12.95 10.74 11.23
CA THR A 135 -14.14 11.43 11.73
C THR A 135 -14.08 11.73 13.22
N GLU A 136 -13.05 11.25 13.92
CA GLU A 136 -12.75 11.47 15.33
C GLU A 136 -11.31 11.00 15.62
N ALA A 137 -10.77 11.31 16.81
CA ALA A 137 -9.53 10.70 17.27
C ALA A 137 -9.78 9.23 17.65
N SER A 138 -9.24 8.31 16.85
CA SER A 138 -9.29 6.88 17.14
C SER A 138 -8.06 6.12 16.66
N GLY A 139 -7.90 4.90 17.19
CA GLY A 139 -6.87 3.95 16.76
C GLY A 139 -5.46 4.53 16.81
N TRP A 140 -4.67 4.23 15.78
CA TRP A 140 -3.28 4.69 15.71
C TRP A 140 -3.16 6.21 15.45
N ILE A 141 -4.16 6.84 14.81
CA ILE A 141 -4.14 8.28 14.51
C ILE A 141 -4.18 9.08 15.81
N GLN A 142 -5.07 8.73 16.74
CA GLN A 142 -5.13 9.36 18.06
C GLN A 142 -3.77 9.31 18.75
N LYS A 143 -3.16 8.12 18.79
CA LYS A 143 -1.86 7.94 19.44
C LYS A 143 -0.74 8.73 18.74
N ALA A 144 -0.71 8.73 17.40
CA ALA A 144 0.29 9.47 16.64
C ALA A 144 0.17 10.99 16.83
N CYS A 145 -1.04 11.53 16.92
CA CYS A 145 -1.29 12.96 17.14
C CYS A 145 -0.90 13.47 18.53
N GLU A 146 -0.56 12.59 19.48
CA GLU A 146 0.07 12.99 20.73
C GLU A 146 1.47 13.58 20.51
N GLU A 147 2.21 13.07 19.52
CA GLU A 147 3.63 13.38 19.30
C GLU A 147 3.94 13.98 17.92
N PHE A 148 3.03 13.85 16.95
CA PHE A 148 3.27 14.22 15.55
C PHE A 148 2.16 15.09 14.96
N ARG A 149 2.53 15.91 13.96
CA ARG A 149 1.61 16.42 12.92
C ARG A 149 1.50 15.34 11.85
N VAL A 150 0.37 14.65 11.79
CA VAL A 150 0.18 13.53 10.87
C VAL A 150 -0.23 14.06 9.50
N VAL A 151 0.37 13.53 8.43
CA VAL A 151 0.05 13.85 7.04
C VAL A 151 -0.50 12.60 6.38
N LEU A 152 -1.77 12.65 6.02
CA LEU A 152 -2.49 11.61 5.30
C LEU A 152 -2.49 11.95 3.82
N MET A 153 -1.55 11.39 3.06
CA MET A 153 -1.39 11.67 1.63
C MET A 153 -2.14 10.64 0.79
N ASP A 154 -3.07 11.11 -0.04
CA ASP A 154 -3.60 10.27 -1.10
C ASP A 154 -2.50 10.10 -2.15
N GLN A 155 -2.05 8.87 -2.35
CA GLN A 155 -1.04 8.57 -3.36
C GLN A 155 -1.60 8.96 -4.74
N ARG A 156 -0.73 9.39 -5.66
CA ARG A 156 -1.15 9.72 -7.03
C ARG A 156 -2.02 8.61 -7.61
N GLY A 157 -3.15 8.96 -8.22
CA GLY A 157 -4.11 8.00 -8.76
C GLY A 157 -5.15 7.48 -7.77
N THR A 158 -5.11 7.87 -6.49
CA THR A 158 -6.09 7.44 -5.48
C THR A 158 -6.83 8.60 -4.83
N GLY A 159 -8.07 8.36 -4.38
CA GLY A 159 -8.87 9.33 -3.64
C GLY A 159 -9.05 10.67 -4.34
N LEU A 160 -8.60 11.73 -3.66
CA LEU A 160 -8.67 13.12 -4.12
C LEU A 160 -7.41 13.58 -4.85
N SER A 161 -6.40 12.72 -4.97
CA SER A 161 -5.27 12.87 -5.88
C SER A 161 -5.68 12.35 -7.25
N THR A 162 -5.55 13.17 -8.31
CA THR A 162 -6.06 12.91 -9.68
C THR A 162 -6.32 11.42 -9.95
N PRO A 163 -7.56 10.94 -9.74
CA PRO A 163 -7.80 9.51 -9.51
C PRO A 163 -7.82 8.72 -10.81
N LEU A 164 -7.29 7.50 -10.76
CA LEU A 164 -7.44 6.51 -11.83
C LEU A 164 -8.77 5.78 -11.66
N THR A 165 -9.72 6.11 -12.52
CA THR A 165 -11.05 5.48 -12.58
C THR A 165 -11.20 4.65 -13.85
N PRO A 166 -12.11 3.66 -13.89
CA PRO A 166 -12.44 2.96 -15.14
C PRO A 166 -12.73 3.92 -16.29
N SER A 167 -13.52 4.97 -16.05
CA SER A 167 -13.84 6.00 -17.03
C SER A 167 -12.63 6.77 -17.53
N SER A 168 -11.69 7.13 -16.65
CA SER A 168 -10.44 7.80 -17.06
C SER A 168 -9.52 6.89 -17.88
N MET A 169 -9.50 5.59 -17.57
CA MET A 169 -8.66 4.63 -18.28
C MET A 169 -9.24 4.26 -19.66
N LEU A 170 -10.56 4.38 -19.84
CA LEU A 170 -11.22 4.19 -21.13
C LEU A 170 -10.97 5.33 -22.14
N GLN A 171 -10.31 6.42 -21.72
CA GLN A 171 -9.95 7.53 -22.61
C GLN A 171 -8.70 7.25 -23.46
N PHE A 172 -7.97 6.18 -23.17
CA PHE A 172 -6.78 5.79 -23.94
C PHE A 172 -7.16 4.92 -25.12
N ASP A 173 -6.58 5.20 -26.29
CA ASP A 173 -6.94 4.52 -27.54
C ASP A 173 -6.31 3.11 -27.64
N SER A 174 -5.29 2.82 -26.83
CA SER A 174 -4.67 1.49 -26.79
C SER A 174 -4.21 1.04 -25.40
N PRO A 175 -4.14 -0.29 -25.15
CA PRO A 175 -3.57 -0.85 -23.92
C PRO A 175 -2.11 -0.44 -23.67
N ASN A 176 -1.33 -0.23 -24.73
CA ASN A 176 0.07 0.17 -24.61
C ASN A 176 0.20 1.61 -24.11
N GLU A 177 -0.63 2.52 -24.62
CA GLU A 177 -0.68 3.91 -24.12
C GLU A 177 -1.11 3.97 -22.67
N LEU A 178 -2.12 3.17 -22.28
CA LEU A 178 -2.53 3.06 -20.89
C LEU A 178 -1.37 2.54 -20.01
N ALA A 179 -0.67 1.50 -20.44
CA ALA A 179 0.46 0.96 -19.67
C ALA A 179 1.60 1.99 -19.51
N GLU A 180 1.91 2.74 -20.57
CA GLU A 180 2.90 3.82 -20.54
C GLU A 180 2.46 4.97 -19.64
N TYR A 181 1.16 5.26 -19.55
CA TYR A 181 0.65 6.25 -18.60
C TYR A 181 0.70 5.75 -17.15
N LEU A 182 0.29 4.50 -16.90
CA LEU A 182 0.25 3.90 -15.57
C LEU A 182 1.63 3.75 -14.93
N LYS A 183 2.72 3.72 -15.71
CA LYS A 183 4.08 3.71 -15.16
C LYS A 183 4.35 4.92 -14.26
N TYR A 184 3.68 6.06 -14.50
CA TYR A 184 3.86 7.27 -13.72
C TYR A 184 3.21 7.21 -12.33
N PHE A 185 2.43 6.17 -12.03
CA PHE A 185 1.73 5.98 -10.76
C PHE A 185 2.44 5.00 -9.81
N ARG A 186 3.70 4.65 -10.14
CA ARG A 186 4.53 3.72 -9.36
C ARG A 186 5.14 4.37 -8.12
N ALA A 187 5.68 3.53 -7.24
CA ALA A 187 6.21 3.91 -5.93
C ALA A 187 7.33 4.96 -6.00
N ASP A 188 8.16 4.94 -7.03
CA ASP A 188 9.19 5.95 -7.29
C ASP A 188 8.60 7.36 -7.41
N ASN A 189 7.52 7.49 -8.18
CA ASN A 189 6.84 8.77 -8.35
C ASN A 189 5.97 9.15 -7.14
N ILE A 190 5.45 8.19 -6.38
CA ILE A 190 4.82 8.44 -5.06
C ILE A 190 5.85 9.02 -4.09
N VAL A 191 7.10 8.54 -4.12
CA VAL A 191 8.20 9.09 -3.31
C VAL A 191 8.57 10.51 -3.76
N ASN A 192 8.60 10.77 -5.07
CA ASN A 192 8.83 12.12 -5.58
C ASN A 192 7.73 13.10 -5.14
N ASP A 193 6.46 12.68 -5.10
CA ASP A 193 5.36 13.49 -4.55
C ASP A 193 5.57 13.76 -3.06
N ALA A 194 5.97 12.73 -2.31
CA ALA A 194 6.21 12.85 -0.88
C ALA A 194 7.34 13.86 -0.59
N GLU A 195 8.45 13.82 -1.31
CA GLU A 195 9.51 14.83 -1.20
C GLU A 195 9.05 16.22 -1.63
N PHE A 196 8.27 16.31 -2.73
CA PHE A 196 7.71 17.58 -3.20
C PHE A 196 6.83 18.25 -2.14
N ILE A 197 6.02 17.44 -1.44
CA ILE A 197 5.18 17.87 -0.31
C ILE A 197 6.04 18.25 0.89
N ARG A 198 7.00 17.40 1.27
CA ARG A 198 7.84 17.58 2.46
C ARG A 198 8.54 18.94 2.45
N VAL A 199 9.19 19.29 1.34
CA VAL A 199 9.94 20.56 1.23
C VAL A 199 9.05 21.81 1.27
N ARG A 200 7.74 21.68 1.00
CA ARG A 200 6.77 22.78 1.02
C ARG A 200 5.94 22.84 2.30
N LEU A 201 5.71 21.69 2.94
CA LEU A 201 4.85 21.57 4.11
C LEU A 201 5.63 21.60 5.42
N VAL A 202 6.80 20.96 5.47
CA VAL A 202 7.61 20.86 6.68
C VAL A 202 8.49 22.10 6.82
N PRO A 203 8.46 22.80 7.96
CA PRO A 203 9.34 23.95 8.20
C PRO A 203 10.80 23.62 7.94
N ASP A 204 11.50 24.53 7.26
CA ASP A 204 12.90 24.40 6.85
C ASP A 204 13.23 23.13 6.07
N ALA A 205 12.22 22.49 5.46
CA ALA A 205 12.34 21.20 4.78
C ALA A 205 13.08 20.17 5.66
N GLN A 206 12.75 20.11 6.96
CA GLN A 206 13.33 19.11 7.86
C GLN A 206 12.92 17.68 7.44
N PRO A 207 13.72 16.66 7.80
CA PRO A 207 13.33 15.28 7.61
C PRO A 207 12.09 14.92 8.44
N TRP A 208 11.19 14.12 7.89
CA TRP A 208 9.99 13.64 8.58
C TRP A 208 10.05 12.14 8.88
N THR A 209 9.18 11.68 9.78
CA THR A 209 8.96 10.25 10.00
C THR A 209 7.94 9.74 8.98
N ILE A 210 8.08 8.50 8.52
CA ILE A 210 7.07 7.85 7.67
C ILE A 210 6.53 6.58 8.33
N LEU A 211 5.25 6.30 8.08
CA LEU A 211 4.56 5.09 8.50
C LEU A 211 3.96 4.40 7.26
N GLY A 212 4.53 3.28 6.84
CA GLY A 212 4.09 2.49 5.70
C GLY A 212 3.25 1.28 6.12
N GLN A 213 2.02 1.19 5.60
CA GLN A 213 1.14 0.05 5.81
C GLN A 213 0.97 -0.74 4.51
N SER A 214 1.19 -2.06 4.54
CA SER A 214 1.04 -2.93 3.36
C SER A 214 1.79 -2.37 2.13
N TYR A 215 1.15 -2.07 1.00
CA TYR A 215 1.82 -1.43 -0.15
C TYR A 215 2.57 -0.13 0.22
N GLY A 216 2.12 0.59 1.24
CA GLY A 216 2.86 1.72 1.80
C GLY A 216 4.23 1.35 2.37
N GLY A 217 4.43 0.11 2.82
CA GLY A 217 5.74 -0.44 3.16
C GLY A 217 6.66 -0.62 1.93
N PHE A 218 6.11 -0.99 0.77
CA PHE A 218 6.87 -1.02 -0.50
C PHE A 218 7.30 0.41 -0.88
N CYS A 219 6.39 1.38 -0.72
CA CYS A 219 6.71 2.79 -0.90
C CYS A 219 7.78 3.27 0.09
N ALA A 220 7.71 2.86 1.35
CA ALA A 220 8.69 3.24 2.38
C ALA A 220 10.11 2.72 2.07
N VAL A 221 10.24 1.48 1.61
CA VAL A 221 11.54 0.92 1.20
C VAL A 221 12.06 1.57 -0.09
N THR A 222 11.16 1.93 -1.01
CA THR A 222 11.50 2.74 -2.18
C THR A 222 12.02 4.12 -1.76
N TYR A 223 11.38 4.76 -0.77
CA TYR A 223 11.78 6.05 -0.22
C TYR A 223 13.19 6.00 0.37
N LEU A 224 13.48 4.99 1.19
CA LEU A 224 14.83 4.75 1.72
C LEU A 224 15.90 4.63 0.62
N SER A 225 15.54 4.13 -0.55
CA SER A 225 16.47 3.94 -1.66
C SER A 225 16.67 5.22 -2.49
N PHE A 226 15.62 6.04 -2.66
CA PHE A 226 15.62 7.17 -3.59
C PHE A 226 15.87 8.52 -2.90
N ALA A 227 15.33 8.74 -1.71
CA ALA A 227 15.43 10.00 -0.98
C ALA A 227 15.62 9.81 0.55
N PRO A 228 16.65 9.07 0.99
CA PRO A 228 16.85 8.76 2.42
C PRO A 228 17.11 9.99 3.30
N HIS A 229 17.62 11.07 2.72
CA HIS A 229 17.92 12.33 3.42
C HIS A 229 16.66 13.09 3.85
N GLY A 230 15.50 12.83 3.23
CA GLY A 230 14.21 13.36 3.65
C GLY A 230 13.60 12.65 4.85
N LEU A 231 14.22 11.56 5.33
CA LEU A 231 13.65 10.65 6.33
C LEU A 231 14.39 10.74 7.67
N LYS A 232 13.63 10.93 8.74
CA LYS A 232 14.10 10.83 10.13
C LYS A 232 14.00 9.39 10.63
N GLN A 233 12.84 8.76 10.41
CA GLN A 233 12.52 7.40 10.85
C GLN A 233 11.54 6.75 9.86
N VAL A 234 11.60 5.42 9.76
CA VAL A 234 10.71 4.62 8.89
C VAL A 234 10.06 3.53 9.71
N LEU A 235 8.74 3.58 9.84
CA LEU A 235 7.91 2.61 10.54
C LEU A 235 7.15 1.80 9.49
N ILE A 236 7.19 0.47 9.57
CA ILE A 236 6.51 -0.42 8.61
C ILE A 236 5.61 -1.38 9.37
N THR A 237 4.31 -1.34 9.07
CA THR A 237 3.28 -2.20 9.68
C THR A 237 2.85 -3.35 8.76
N GLY A 238 3.60 -3.57 7.69
CA GLY A 238 3.42 -4.65 6.72
C GLY A 238 3.92 -4.24 5.34
N GLY A 239 4.10 -5.22 4.46
CA GLY A 239 4.51 -5.02 3.07
C GLY A 239 5.99 -4.70 2.89
N ILE A 240 6.81 -5.73 3.08
CA ILE A 240 8.23 -5.69 2.75
C ILE A 240 8.39 -6.15 1.29
N PRO A 241 8.98 -5.35 0.40
CA PRO A 241 9.20 -5.78 -0.97
C PRO A 241 10.22 -6.93 -1.00
N PRO A 242 10.05 -7.90 -1.91
CA PRO A 242 11.00 -8.99 -2.05
C PRO A 242 12.38 -8.49 -2.48
N ILE A 243 13.44 -9.15 -2.00
CA ILE A 243 14.83 -8.85 -2.33
C ILE A 243 15.43 -9.99 -3.17
N GLY A 244 15.95 -9.65 -4.36
CA GLY A 244 16.76 -10.56 -5.17
C GLY A 244 16.06 -11.26 -6.33
N LYS A 245 16.86 -11.92 -7.18
CA LYS A 245 16.38 -12.71 -8.32
C LYS A 245 15.81 -14.04 -7.81
N GLY A 246 14.51 -14.26 -7.97
CA GLY A 246 13.82 -15.50 -7.54
C GLY A 246 12.50 -15.27 -6.79
N CYS A 247 12.30 -14.05 -6.26
CA CYS A 247 11.04 -13.66 -5.63
C CYS A 247 10.02 -13.17 -6.67
N THR A 248 9.59 -14.07 -7.55
CA THR A 248 8.47 -13.81 -8.45
C THR A 248 7.15 -13.78 -7.66
N ALA A 249 6.11 -13.16 -8.23
CA ALA A 249 4.77 -13.22 -7.67
C ALA A 249 4.35 -14.68 -7.38
N ASP A 250 4.63 -15.60 -8.31
CA ASP A 250 4.31 -17.02 -8.15
C ASP A 250 5.00 -17.66 -6.94
N THR A 251 6.27 -17.32 -6.68
CA THR A 251 7.00 -17.84 -5.51
C THR A 251 6.37 -17.33 -4.22
N VAL A 252 5.99 -16.05 -4.16
CA VAL A 252 5.30 -15.47 -3.00
C VAL A 252 3.94 -16.14 -2.79
N TYR A 253 3.13 -16.29 -3.85
CA TYR A 253 1.82 -16.95 -3.76
C TYR A 253 1.93 -18.42 -3.34
N ARG A 254 2.90 -19.16 -3.88
CA ARG A 254 3.16 -20.55 -3.47
C ARG A 254 3.47 -20.66 -1.99
N ALA A 255 4.34 -19.80 -1.45
CA ALA A 255 4.66 -19.78 -0.02
C ALA A 255 3.43 -19.47 0.84
N CYS A 256 2.51 -18.63 0.36
CA CYS A 256 1.26 -18.35 1.07
C CYS A 256 0.28 -19.52 1.07
N PHE A 257 0.32 -20.43 0.08
CA PHE A 257 -0.65 -21.53 0.01
C PHE A 257 -0.61 -22.47 1.22
N GLU A 258 0.57 -22.77 1.75
CA GLU A 258 0.71 -23.59 2.95
C GLU A 258 0.02 -22.93 4.16
N GLN A 259 0.23 -21.61 4.33
CA GLN A 259 -0.41 -20.84 5.39
C GLN A 259 -1.94 -20.80 5.21
N LEU A 260 -2.42 -20.71 3.97
CA LEU A 260 -3.86 -20.76 3.71
C LEU A 260 -4.47 -22.11 4.08
N LEU A 261 -3.83 -23.23 3.74
CA LEU A 261 -4.31 -24.55 4.14
C LEU A 261 -4.41 -24.67 5.65
N TRP A 262 -3.36 -24.25 6.35
CA TRP A 262 -3.32 -24.24 7.81
C TRP A 262 -4.42 -23.38 8.46
N GLN A 263 -4.68 -22.19 7.92
CA GLN A 263 -5.75 -21.32 8.43
C GLN A 263 -7.14 -21.89 8.15
N ASN A 264 -7.34 -22.61 7.04
CA ASN A 264 -8.58 -23.32 6.75
C ASN A 264 -8.81 -24.46 7.74
N GLU A 265 -7.80 -25.29 7.98
CA GLU A 265 -7.88 -26.40 8.94
C GLU A 265 -8.23 -25.88 10.34
N LYS A 266 -7.55 -24.82 10.80
CA LYS A 266 -7.86 -24.19 12.09
C LYS A 266 -9.30 -23.69 12.18
N TYR A 267 -9.82 -23.09 11.11
CA TYR A 267 -11.19 -22.59 11.08
C TYR A 267 -12.20 -23.73 11.27
N TYR A 268 -12.07 -24.80 10.50
CA TYR A 268 -12.98 -25.95 10.61
C TYR A 268 -12.78 -26.79 11.88
N MET A 269 -11.57 -26.82 12.44
CA MET A 269 -11.35 -27.39 13.78
C MET A 269 -12.09 -26.61 14.86
N ARG A 270 -12.20 -25.29 14.70
CA ARG A 270 -12.90 -24.41 15.66
C ARG A 270 -14.42 -24.47 15.49
N PHE A 271 -14.89 -24.54 14.25
CA PHE A 271 -16.32 -24.58 13.90
C PHE A 271 -16.61 -25.78 12.99
N PRO A 272 -16.62 -27.02 13.52
CA PRO A 272 -16.81 -28.22 12.71
C PRO A 272 -18.17 -28.28 12.01
N GLN A 273 -19.20 -27.67 12.59
CA GLN A 273 -20.53 -27.56 11.98
C GLN A 273 -20.54 -26.76 10.67
N ASP A 274 -19.60 -25.83 10.49
CA ASP A 274 -19.54 -24.99 9.30
C ASP A 274 -19.12 -25.80 8.05
N ILE A 275 -18.56 -27.01 8.22
CA ILE A 275 -18.21 -27.89 7.10
C ILE A 275 -19.46 -28.25 6.30
N GLU A 276 -20.50 -28.74 6.97
CA GLU A 276 -21.76 -29.17 6.34
C GLU A 276 -22.48 -27.97 5.72
N ILE A 277 -22.53 -26.85 6.42
CA ILE A 277 -23.16 -25.60 5.95
C ILE A 277 -22.47 -25.09 4.69
N VAL A 278 -21.14 -24.99 4.69
CA VAL A 278 -20.39 -24.52 3.51
C VAL A 278 -20.57 -25.47 2.33
N GLN A 279 -20.62 -26.79 2.56
CA GLN A 279 -20.89 -27.77 1.51
C GLN A 279 -22.28 -27.57 0.90
N GLU A 280 -23.32 -27.41 1.73
CA GLU A 280 -24.68 -27.17 1.28
C GLU A 280 -24.78 -25.90 0.43
N VAL A 281 -24.22 -24.79 0.91
CA VAL A 281 -24.23 -23.52 0.17
C VAL A 281 -23.46 -23.65 -1.15
N VAL A 282 -22.28 -24.25 -1.14
CA VAL A 282 -21.49 -24.46 -2.37
C VAL A 282 -22.25 -25.31 -3.39
N ASN A 283 -22.90 -26.38 -2.96
CA ASN A 283 -23.71 -27.23 -3.83
C ASN A 283 -24.90 -26.47 -4.40
N HIS A 284 -25.64 -25.75 -3.55
CA HIS A 284 -26.76 -24.92 -3.98
C HIS A 284 -26.34 -23.88 -5.03
N LEU A 285 -25.23 -23.18 -4.81
CA LEU A 285 -24.69 -22.20 -5.76
C LEU A 285 -24.26 -22.86 -7.08
N ALA A 286 -23.71 -24.08 -7.04
CA ALA A 286 -23.28 -24.81 -8.24
C ALA A 286 -24.44 -25.38 -9.06
N GLU A 287 -25.51 -25.82 -8.40
CA GLU A 287 -26.71 -26.41 -8.99
C GLU A 287 -27.70 -25.34 -9.48
N SER A 288 -27.58 -24.11 -8.98
CA SER A 288 -28.38 -22.98 -9.45
C SER A 288 -28.18 -22.71 -10.93
N GLU A 289 -29.26 -22.35 -11.62
CA GLU A 289 -29.24 -22.03 -13.04
C GLU A 289 -28.22 -20.91 -13.33
N GLY A 290 -27.26 -21.17 -14.22
CA GLY A 290 -26.16 -20.23 -14.51
C GLY A 290 -24.94 -20.33 -13.58
N GLY A 291 -24.91 -21.28 -12.64
CA GLY A 291 -23.73 -21.56 -11.79
C GLY A 291 -23.53 -20.55 -10.65
N GLY A 292 -24.60 -19.91 -10.21
CA GLY A 292 -24.62 -19.01 -9.06
C GLY A 292 -25.97 -18.32 -8.87
N VAL A 293 -26.06 -17.51 -7.81
CA VAL A 293 -27.29 -16.81 -7.40
C VAL A 293 -27.09 -15.29 -7.55
N PRO A 294 -28.07 -14.54 -8.11
CA PRO A 294 -27.95 -13.09 -8.23
C PRO A 294 -27.89 -12.39 -6.87
N LEU A 295 -27.00 -11.42 -6.72
CA LEU A 295 -26.87 -10.63 -5.50
C LEU A 295 -27.74 -9.36 -5.54
N PRO A 296 -28.30 -8.90 -4.39
CA PRO A 296 -29.09 -7.67 -4.33
C PRO A 296 -28.33 -6.42 -4.77
N SER A 297 -27.01 -6.40 -4.58
CA SER A 297 -26.10 -5.32 -5.01
C SER A 297 -25.70 -5.42 -6.49
N GLY A 298 -26.25 -6.38 -7.23
CA GLY A 298 -25.83 -6.73 -8.59
C GLY A 298 -24.69 -7.76 -8.61
N GLY A 299 -24.54 -8.43 -9.75
CA GLY A 299 -23.60 -9.54 -9.93
C GLY A 299 -24.16 -10.90 -9.51
N ILE A 300 -23.32 -11.93 -9.57
CA ILE A 300 -23.69 -13.33 -9.30
C ILE A 300 -22.73 -13.89 -8.25
N LEU A 301 -23.28 -14.39 -7.15
CA LEU A 301 -22.54 -15.18 -6.17
C LEU A 301 -22.36 -16.59 -6.72
N THR A 302 -21.11 -16.92 -7.04
CA THR A 302 -20.72 -18.27 -7.48
C THR A 302 -20.09 -19.04 -6.32
N PRO A 303 -19.92 -20.37 -6.41
CA PRO A 303 -19.15 -21.13 -5.42
C PRO A 303 -17.75 -20.55 -5.19
N ARG A 304 -17.10 -20.10 -6.27
CA ARG A 304 -15.78 -19.47 -6.19
C ARG A 304 -15.83 -18.10 -5.51
N GLY A 305 -16.90 -17.34 -5.74
CA GLY A 305 -17.17 -16.08 -5.05
C GLY A 305 -17.31 -16.28 -3.55
N LEU A 306 -18.09 -17.28 -3.12
CA LEU A 306 -18.23 -17.63 -1.69
C LEU A 306 -16.87 -17.99 -1.08
N GLN A 307 -16.10 -18.85 -1.74
CA GLN A 307 -14.76 -19.24 -1.30
C GLN A 307 -13.77 -18.07 -1.18
N SER A 308 -14.01 -16.97 -1.90
CA SER A 308 -13.19 -15.76 -1.79
C SER A 308 -13.38 -15.02 -0.46
N LEU A 309 -14.47 -15.27 0.29
CA LEU A 309 -14.70 -14.67 1.61
C LEU A 309 -13.55 -14.94 2.59
N GLY A 310 -12.87 -16.08 2.44
CA GLY A 310 -11.70 -16.38 3.25
C GLY A 310 -10.58 -15.33 3.14
N LEU A 311 -10.45 -14.61 2.01
CA LEU A 311 -9.45 -13.55 1.84
C LEU A 311 -9.63 -12.43 2.87
N ALA A 312 -10.87 -12.07 3.17
CA ALA A 312 -11.18 -11.01 4.12
C ALA A 312 -11.16 -11.48 5.59
N ALA A 313 -11.16 -12.79 5.81
CA ALA A 313 -11.44 -13.38 7.12
C ALA A 313 -10.30 -14.25 7.68
N LEU A 314 -9.80 -15.24 6.95
CA LEU A 314 -8.89 -16.25 7.51
C LEU A 314 -7.51 -15.69 7.92
N GLY A 315 -7.18 -14.47 7.51
CA GLY A 315 -5.97 -13.74 7.90
C GLY A 315 -6.23 -12.46 8.69
N SER A 316 -7.45 -12.19 9.14
CA SER A 316 -7.82 -10.96 9.83
C SER A 316 -8.23 -11.20 11.29
N CYS A 317 -8.12 -10.16 12.12
CA CYS A 317 -8.59 -10.20 13.51
C CYS A 317 -10.10 -10.46 13.55
N ALA A 318 -10.53 -11.39 14.41
CA ALA A 318 -11.92 -11.86 14.53
C ALA A 318 -12.52 -12.43 13.23
N GLY A 319 -11.70 -12.72 12.22
CA GLY A 319 -12.20 -13.14 10.92
C GLY A 319 -12.84 -14.53 10.93
N PHE A 320 -12.42 -15.42 11.84
CA PHE A 320 -13.03 -16.74 12.00
C PHE A 320 -14.47 -16.63 12.53
N GLU A 321 -14.67 -15.82 13.57
CA GLU A 321 -15.97 -15.54 14.15
C GLU A 321 -16.89 -14.84 13.14
N ASN A 322 -16.35 -13.87 12.40
CA ASN A 322 -17.11 -13.18 11.35
C ASN A 322 -17.56 -14.14 10.23
N LEU A 323 -16.74 -15.12 9.84
CA LEU A 323 -17.15 -16.16 8.89
C LEU A 323 -18.24 -17.04 9.45
N HIS A 324 -18.10 -17.46 10.71
CA HIS A 324 -19.06 -18.34 11.37
C HIS A 324 -20.45 -17.69 11.55
N TYR A 325 -20.50 -16.35 11.72
CA TYR A 325 -21.76 -15.62 11.89
C TYR A 325 -22.49 -15.28 10.60
N MET A 326 -21.84 -15.40 9.44
CA MET A 326 -22.48 -15.18 8.12
C MET A 326 -23.35 -16.36 7.73
#